data_AF-A0A9E1LKK5-F1
#
_entry.id   AF-A0A9E1LKK5-F1
#
_cell.length_a   1.000
_cell.length_b   1.000
_cell.length_c   1.000
_cell.angle_alpha   90.00
_cell.angle_beta   90.00
_cell.angle_gamma   90.00
#
_symmetry.space_group_name_H-M   'P 1'
#
loop_
_entity.id
_entity.type
_entity.pdbx_description
1 polymer ?
#
loop_
_entity_poly.entity_id
_entity_poly.type
_entity_poly.pdbx_seq_one_letter_code
_entity_poly.pdbx_strand_id
1 'polypeptide(L)' 'IPFPKRLGEPSEFGQLVVHMVENSYLNGETIRLDGAVRMQPR' A
#
# COMPACT_ATOMS: atom_id res chain seq x y z
N ILE A 1 -7.77 11.02 -0.77
CA ILE A 1 -7.59 9.62 -0.32
C ILE A 1 -8.94 9.14 0.21
N PRO A 2 -9.64 8.27 -0.54
CA PRO A 2 -10.98 7.79 -0.20
C PRO A 2 -11.15 7.23 1.22
N PHE A 3 -10.33 6.25 1.59
CA PHE A 3 -10.34 5.67 2.93
C PHE A 3 -9.02 4.92 3.20
N PRO A 4 -8.40 5.10 4.37
CA PRO A 4 -8.71 6.12 5.38
C PRO A 4 -8.46 7.55 4.84
N LYS A 5 -9.23 8.55 5.29
CA LYS A 5 -9.13 9.95 4.81
C LYS A 5 -7.95 10.70 5.45
N ARG A 6 -6.74 10.16 5.32
CA ARG A 6 -5.48 10.76 5.80
C ARG A 6 -4.31 10.29 4.93
N LEU A 7 -3.14 10.89 5.15
CA LEU A 7 -1.89 10.33 4.62
C LEU A 7 -1.57 9.01 5.31
N GLY A 8 -0.85 8.15 4.60
CA GLY A 8 -0.33 6.90 5.15
C GLY A 8 0.80 7.19 6.13
N GLU A 9 0.86 6.39 7.18
CA GLU A 9 1.97 6.39 8.14
C GLU A 9 3.09 5.46 7.64
N PRO A 10 4.38 5.77 7.87
CA PRO A 10 5.49 4.91 7.45
C PRO A 10 5.40 3.47 7.98
N SER A 11 4.81 3.29 9.16
CA SER A 11 4.60 1.97 9.77
C SER A 11 3.63 1.09 8.97
N GLU A 12 2.64 1.67 8.29
CA GLU A 12 1.67 0.93 7.46
C GLU A 12 2.33 0.34 6.21
N PHE A 13 3.31 1.06 5.64
CA PHE A 13 4.15 0.49 4.58
C PHE A 13 5.02 -0.64 5.11
N GLY A 14 5.63 -0.46 6.29
CA GLY A 14 6.42 -1.50 6.94
C GLY A 14 5.63 -2.79 7.19
N GLN A 15 4.35 -2.70 7.57
CA GLN A 15 3.46 -3.85 7.72
C GLN A 15 3.28 -4.62 6.42
N LEU A 16 3.10 -3.93 5.29
CA LEU A 16 3.02 -4.57 3.98
C LEU A 16 4.33 -5.29 3.62
N VAL A 17 5.48 -4.66 3.87
CA VAL A 17 6.79 -5.28 3.61
C VAL A 17 6.96 -6.57 4.40
N VAL A 18 6.66 -6.56 5.70
CA VAL A 18 6.72 -7.75 6.56
C VAL A 18 5.83 -8.86 6.00
N HIS A 19 4.58 -8.53 5.63
CA HIS A 19 3.66 -9.51 5.06
C HIS A 19 4.18 -10.10 3.74
N MET A 20 4.81 -9.28 2.88
CA MET A 20 5.39 -9.74 1.62
C MET A 20 6.56 -10.71 1.82
N VAL A 21 7.47 -10.42 2.76
CA VAL A 21 8.62 -11.30 2.99
C VAL A 21 8.27 -12.59 3.72
N GLU A 22 7.20 -12.60 4.50
CA GLU A 22 6.72 -13.78 5.23
C GLU A 22 5.89 -14.73 4.34
N ASN A 23 5.33 -14.25 3.23
CA ASN A 23 4.50 -15.04 2.33
C ASN A 23 5.23 -15.37 1.02
N SER A 24 5.80 -16.57 0.95
CA SER A 24 6.57 -17.06 -0.21
C SER A 24 5.78 -17.16 -1.52
N TYR A 25 4.45 -17.09 -1.48
CA TYR A 25 3.61 -17.14 -2.67
C TYR A 25 3.39 -15.75 -3.31
N LEU A 26 3.68 -14.66 -2.59
CA LEU A 26 3.64 -13.32 -3.15
C LEU A 26 4.89 -13.09 -4.01
N ASN A 27 4.70 -13.10 -5.33
CA ASN A 27 5.79 -12.97 -6.29
C ASN A 27 5.30 -12.33 -7.59
N GLY A 28 6.14 -11.49 -8.20
CA GLY A 28 5.86 -10.89 -9.52
C GLY A 28 4.65 -9.95 -9.58
N GLU A 29 4.18 -9.44 -8.45
CA GLU A 29 2.96 -8.63 -8.34
C GLU A 29 3.24 -7.19 -7.88
N THR A 30 2.34 -6.26 -8.21
CA THR A 30 2.40 -4.87 -7.75
C THR A 30 1.19 -4.55 -6.87
N ILE A 31 1.43 -4.28 -5.59
CA ILE A 31 0.39 -3.92 -4.62
C ILE A 31 0.36 -2.41 -4.42
N ARG A 32 -0.80 -1.79 -4.63
CA ARG A 32 -1.02 -0.38 -4.31
C ARG A 32 -1.45 -0.23 -2.85
N LEU A 33 -0.68 0.55 -2.09
CA LEU A 33 -1.02 0.97 -0.73
C LEU A 33 -1.27 2.49 -0.71
N ASP A 34 -2.47 2.91 -1.09
CA ASP A 34 -2.74 4.31 -1.42
C ASP A 34 -4.14 4.82 -1.03
N GLY A 35 -4.85 4.05 -0.19
CA GLY A 35 -6.21 4.38 0.24
C GLY A 35 -7.21 4.53 -0.92
N ALA A 36 -6.98 3.83 -2.04
CA ALA A 36 -7.76 3.85 -3.27
C ALA A 36 -7.74 5.18 -4.05
N VAL A 37 -6.75 6.05 -3.80
CA VAL A 37 -6.64 7.33 -4.51
C VAL A 37 -6.38 7.13 -6.02
N ARG A 38 -6.94 8.01 -6.85
CA ARG A 38 -6.56 8.18 -8.26
C ARG A 38 -6.15 9.63 -8.44
N MET A 39 -4.90 9.86 -8.84
CA MET A 39 -4.35 11.20 -9.01
C MET A 39 -4.97 11.84 -10.25
N GLN A 40 -5.51 13.05 -10.10
CA GLN A 40 -6.07 13.82 -11.21
C GLN A 40 -4.98 14.72 -11.83
N PRO A 41 -5.05 15.01 -13.14
CA PRO A 41 -4.18 16.00 -13.78
C PRO A 41 -4.39 17.40 -13.16
N ARG A 42 -3.36 18.25 -13.25
CA ARG A 42 -3.38 19.64 -12.79
C ARG A 42 -3.53 20.58 -13.96
#